data_AF-A0A7J6NY85-F1
#
_entry.id   AF-A0A7J6NY85-F1
#
_cell.length_a   1.000
_cell.length_b   1.000
_cell.length_c   1.000
_cell.angle_alpha   90.00
_cell.angle_beta   90.00
_cell.angle_gamma   90.00
#
_symmetry.space_group_name_H-M   'P 1'
#
loop_
_entity.id
_entity.type
_entity.pdbx_description
1 polymer ?
#
loop_
_entity_poly.entity_id
_entity_poly.type
_entity_poly.pdbx_seq_one_letter_code
_entity_poly.pdbx_strand_id
1 'polypeptide(L)'
;MSISALPSSSSVVAALAPVVCSGASSRPAFTLCSKAIKGQTYEGWLCAEKLDGVRAMWGRGRFQSRYGLAFRPPPWFSAALERHLGPNIFLDGELWMGRQTFSEAAGILRRQRCQQGWAKVQYHIYDLASEETAHLPYTERFEILKHLLRPIGVREGSDSTNLASAMAGGLDGPWMDPLHREDRHIVLHEPFCTLDADSDITSICEGMVKAGGEGLILRDPQGKYHPGKAKSRDSQSEATR
;
A
#
# COMPACT_ATOMS: atom_id res chain seq x y z
N MET A 1 2.73 74.99 -39.81
CA MET A 1 3.89 74.08 -40.08
C MET A 1 4.83 74.26 -38.90
N SER A 2 5.17 73.32 -38.04
CA SER A 2 5.04 71.86 -38.05
C SER A 2 4.84 71.38 -36.62
N ILE A 3 4.02 70.35 -36.46
CA ILE A 3 3.79 69.65 -35.21
C ILE A 3 4.81 68.51 -35.19
N SER A 4 5.79 68.54 -34.28
CA SER A 4 6.75 67.44 -34.11
C SER A 4 6.32 66.59 -32.92
N ALA A 5 5.89 65.37 -33.23
CA ALA A 5 5.41 64.36 -32.30
C ALA A 5 6.57 63.73 -31.49
N LEU A 6 6.33 63.48 -30.21
CA LEU A 6 7.16 62.63 -29.36
C LEU A 6 6.82 61.15 -29.60
N PRO A 7 7.79 60.22 -29.56
CA PRO A 7 7.50 58.80 -29.66
C PRO A 7 6.96 58.26 -28.33
N SER A 8 5.87 57.50 -28.42
CA SER A 8 5.21 56.80 -27.33
C SER A 8 6.10 55.71 -26.74
N SER A 9 6.21 55.69 -25.41
CA SER A 9 6.87 54.64 -24.64
C SER A 9 6.11 53.32 -24.78
N SER A 10 6.69 52.34 -25.46
CA SER A 10 6.18 50.95 -25.46
C SER A 10 6.61 50.25 -24.17
N SER A 11 5.68 50.13 -23.22
CA SER A 11 5.82 49.23 -22.08
C SER A 11 5.86 47.79 -22.57
N VAL A 12 7.01 47.13 -22.47
CA VAL A 12 7.12 45.69 -22.67
C VAL A 12 6.54 45.02 -21.42
N VAL A 13 5.24 44.75 -21.42
CA VAL A 13 4.62 43.86 -20.42
C VAL A 13 5.03 42.44 -20.80
N ALA A 14 6.06 41.91 -20.15
CA ALA A 14 6.39 40.50 -20.20
C ALA A 14 5.21 39.71 -19.62
N ALA A 15 4.38 39.15 -20.49
CA ALA A 15 3.36 38.20 -20.10
C ALA A 15 4.07 36.95 -19.54
N LEU A 16 4.07 36.82 -18.20
CA LEU A 16 4.34 35.57 -17.53
C LEU A 16 3.26 34.57 -17.97
N ALA A 17 3.57 33.77 -18.99
CA ALA A 17 2.79 32.60 -19.30
C ALA A 17 2.76 31.72 -18.02
N PRO A 18 1.59 31.18 -17.62
CA PRO A 18 1.57 30.23 -16.53
C PRO A 18 2.45 29.05 -16.96
N VAL A 19 3.43 28.72 -16.13
CA VAL A 19 4.11 27.43 -16.20
C VAL A 19 3.02 26.40 -15.94
N VAL A 20 2.45 25.87 -17.02
CA VAL A 20 1.65 24.66 -16.95
C VAL A 20 2.64 23.56 -16.63
N CYS A 21 2.80 23.26 -15.34
CA CYS A 21 3.40 22.01 -14.91
C CYS A 21 2.53 20.89 -15.48
N SER A 22 2.94 20.36 -16.63
CA SER A 22 2.44 19.10 -17.16
C SER A 22 2.76 18.03 -16.12
N GLY A 23 1.82 17.80 -15.20
CA GLY A 23 1.86 16.68 -14.28
C GLY A 23 1.74 15.42 -15.12
N ALA A 24 2.88 14.85 -15.49
CA ALA A 24 2.91 13.48 -15.97
C ALA A 24 2.21 12.64 -14.90
N SER A 25 1.04 12.08 -15.25
CA SER A 25 0.42 11.01 -14.48
C SER A 25 1.36 9.80 -14.60
N SER A 26 2.45 9.80 -13.84
CA SER A 26 3.37 8.69 -13.76
C SER A 26 2.61 7.52 -13.15
N ARG A 27 2.61 6.39 -13.85
CA ARG A 27 2.05 5.16 -13.31
C ARG A 27 2.80 4.84 -12.00
N PRO A 28 2.11 4.49 -10.91
CA PRO A 28 2.76 4.03 -9.70
C PRO A 28 3.63 2.82 -10.03
N ALA A 29 4.88 2.87 -9.58
CA ALA A 29 5.90 1.91 -9.93
C ALA A 29 6.03 0.89 -8.80
N PHE A 30 5.44 -0.29 -9.01
CA PHE A 30 5.36 -1.35 -8.01
C PHE A 30 6.54 -2.33 -8.08
N THR A 31 7.01 -2.81 -6.94
CA THR A 31 7.89 -4.00 -6.88
C THR A 31 7.11 -5.27 -7.25
N LEU A 32 7.68 -6.12 -8.10
CA LEU A 32 7.04 -7.36 -8.59
C LEU A 32 7.65 -8.60 -7.93
N CYS A 33 6.81 -9.57 -7.58
CA CYS A 33 7.25 -10.84 -7.01
C CYS A 33 7.71 -11.85 -8.07
N SER A 34 8.78 -12.58 -7.77
CA SER A 34 9.10 -13.83 -8.45
C SER A 34 8.35 -15.01 -7.83
N LYS A 35 8.25 -16.13 -8.56
CA LYS A 35 7.78 -17.39 -7.96
C LYS A 35 8.87 -17.95 -7.04
N ALA A 36 8.48 -18.49 -5.89
CA ALA A 36 9.36 -19.28 -5.04
C ALA A 36 9.86 -20.53 -5.79
N ILE A 37 11.12 -20.91 -5.54
CA ILE A 37 11.80 -22.03 -6.19
C ILE A 37 11.85 -23.20 -5.22
N LYS A 38 11.38 -24.37 -5.67
CA LYS A 38 11.48 -25.60 -4.89
C LYS A 38 12.94 -25.97 -4.65
N GLY A 39 13.33 -26.13 -3.37
CA GLY A 39 14.70 -26.47 -2.97
C GLY A 39 15.65 -25.29 -2.76
N GLN A 40 15.20 -24.04 -2.95
CA GLN A 40 15.93 -22.85 -2.50
C GLN A 40 15.72 -22.65 -0.99
N THR A 41 16.77 -22.25 -0.28
CA THR A 41 16.66 -21.81 1.12
C THR A 41 16.20 -20.35 1.19
N TYR A 42 15.29 -20.08 2.13
CA TYR A 42 14.77 -18.75 2.44
C TYR A 42 14.98 -18.42 3.93
N GLU A 43 16.00 -19.00 4.55
CA GLU A 43 16.36 -18.70 5.94
C GLU A 43 16.55 -17.19 6.15
N GLY A 44 15.95 -16.67 7.22
CA GLY A 44 15.93 -15.25 7.57
C GLY A 44 14.91 -14.41 6.80
N TRP A 45 14.19 -14.99 5.82
CA TRP A 45 13.15 -14.26 5.09
C TRP A 45 11.88 -14.11 5.92
N LEU A 46 11.20 -12.98 5.74
CA LEU A 46 9.93 -12.70 6.39
C LEU A 46 8.77 -13.27 5.56
N CYS A 47 7.85 -13.97 6.22
CA CYS A 47 6.72 -14.65 5.61
C CYS A 47 5.40 -13.99 6.01
N ALA A 48 4.58 -13.62 5.02
CA ALA A 48 3.26 -13.02 5.20
C ALA A 48 2.21 -13.73 4.36
N GLU A 49 0.93 -13.60 4.71
CA GLU A 49 -0.16 -14.09 3.84
C GLU A 49 -0.16 -13.33 2.52
N LYS A 50 -0.30 -14.06 1.40
CA LYS A 50 -0.63 -13.44 0.12
C LYS A 50 -2.10 -13.09 0.13
N LEU A 51 -2.42 -11.80 0.07
CA LEU A 51 -3.81 -11.34 -0.03
C LEU A 51 -4.28 -11.43 -1.49
N ASP A 52 -5.51 -11.88 -1.69
CA ASP A 52 -6.20 -11.88 -2.98
C ASP A 52 -7.18 -10.69 -3.05
N GLY A 53 -6.65 -9.50 -3.30
CA GLY A 53 -7.40 -8.25 -3.35
C GLY A 53 -7.10 -7.44 -4.61
N VAL A 54 -7.22 -6.11 -4.50
CA VAL A 54 -6.77 -5.20 -5.55
C VAL A 54 -5.63 -4.32 -5.06
N ARG A 55 -4.43 -4.59 -5.58
CA ARG A 55 -3.22 -3.81 -5.28
C ARG A 55 -3.40 -2.33 -5.56
N ALA A 56 -3.06 -1.51 -4.57
CA ALA A 56 -3.18 -0.06 -4.62
C ALA A 56 -1.98 0.63 -3.97
N MET A 57 -1.51 1.68 -4.64
CA MET A 57 -0.56 2.64 -4.09
C MET A 57 -1.35 3.80 -3.50
N TRP A 58 -1.11 4.14 -2.24
CA TRP A 58 -1.56 5.41 -1.67
C TRP A 58 -0.42 6.42 -1.73
N GLY A 59 -0.69 7.61 -2.26
CA GLY A 59 0.26 8.72 -2.25
C GLY A 59 -0.35 9.96 -2.87
N ARG A 60 0.17 11.15 -2.53
CA ARG A 60 -0.35 12.44 -3.04
C ARG A 60 -1.88 12.58 -2.88
N GLY A 61 -2.41 12.10 -1.77
CA GLY A 61 -3.84 12.18 -1.44
C GLY A 61 -4.77 11.33 -2.31
N ARG A 62 -4.26 10.26 -2.96
CA ARG A 62 -5.10 9.38 -3.79
C ARG A 62 -4.61 7.94 -3.80
N PHE A 63 -5.54 7.02 -4.04
CA PHE A 63 -5.23 5.62 -4.35
C PHE A 63 -5.10 5.42 -5.87
N GLN A 64 -4.08 4.67 -6.28
CA GLN A 64 -3.86 4.30 -7.68
C GLN A 64 -3.57 2.81 -7.83
N SER A 65 -4.22 2.16 -8.80
CA SER A 65 -3.94 0.78 -9.17
C SER A 65 -2.60 0.61 -9.87
N ARG A 66 -2.16 -0.64 -10.05
CA ARG A 66 -1.01 -1.03 -10.89
C ARG A 66 -1.00 -0.38 -12.28
N TYR A 67 -2.15 -0.19 -12.90
CA TYR A 67 -2.24 0.36 -14.26
C TYR A 67 -2.44 1.88 -14.29
N GLY A 68 -2.37 2.55 -13.13
CA GLY A 68 -2.53 4.00 -13.01
C GLY A 68 -3.98 4.47 -12.92
N LEU A 69 -4.96 3.56 -12.86
CA LEU A 69 -6.35 3.92 -12.58
C LEU A 69 -6.45 4.46 -11.15
N ALA A 70 -6.92 5.70 -11.00
CA ALA A 70 -7.21 6.30 -9.70
C ALA A 70 -8.53 5.74 -9.14
N PHE A 71 -8.51 5.27 -7.89
CA PHE A 71 -9.71 4.90 -7.16
C PHE A 71 -10.35 6.14 -6.52
N ARG A 72 -11.66 6.10 -6.30
CA ARG A 72 -12.44 7.18 -5.68
C ARG A 72 -13.14 6.66 -4.43
N PRO A 73 -12.39 6.41 -3.34
CA PRO A 73 -13.02 6.08 -2.07
C PRO A 73 -13.84 7.26 -1.53
N PRO A 74 -14.76 7.02 -0.60
CA PRO A 74 -15.31 8.06 0.24
C PRO A 74 -14.21 8.84 0.98
N PRO A 75 -14.37 10.14 1.24
CA PRO A 75 -13.36 10.94 1.95
C PRO A 75 -12.95 10.36 3.30
N TRP A 76 -13.89 9.74 4.01
CA TRP A 76 -13.63 9.15 5.31
C TRP A 76 -12.61 8.00 5.28
N PHE A 77 -12.49 7.29 4.16
CA PHE A 77 -11.63 6.11 4.04
C PHE A 77 -10.14 6.49 3.99
N SER A 78 -9.82 7.61 3.34
CA SER A 78 -8.44 8.12 3.25
C SER A 78 -8.10 9.16 4.31
N ALA A 79 -9.09 9.65 5.07
CA ALA A 79 -8.91 10.77 5.98
C ALA A 79 -7.75 10.56 6.98
N ALA A 80 -7.57 9.35 7.52
CA ALA A 80 -6.45 9.06 8.41
C ALA A 80 -5.09 9.24 7.72
N LEU A 81 -4.95 8.69 6.52
CA LEU A 81 -3.72 8.79 5.74
C LEU A 81 -3.43 10.25 5.38
N GLU A 82 -4.44 11.04 5.02
CA GLU A 82 -4.30 12.46 4.69
C GLU A 82 -3.91 13.31 5.91
N ARG A 83 -4.45 13.02 7.09
CA ARG A 83 -4.12 13.74 8.33
C ARG A 83 -2.69 13.49 8.80
N HIS A 84 -2.18 12.27 8.61
CA HIS A 84 -0.96 11.82 9.27
C HIS A 84 0.25 11.68 8.34
N LEU A 85 0.05 11.61 7.02
CA LEU A 85 1.15 11.35 6.07
C LEU A 85 1.50 12.58 5.23
N GLY A 86 2.81 12.78 5.03
CA GLY A 86 3.34 13.82 4.16
C GLY A 86 3.14 13.53 2.66
N PRO A 87 3.27 14.55 1.80
CA PRO A 87 3.03 14.43 0.35
C PRO A 87 4.01 13.50 -0.40
N ASN A 88 5.17 13.22 0.20
CA ASN A 88 6.22 12.35 -0.35
C ASN A 88 6.11 10.90 0.13
N ILE A 89 5.10 10.57 0.94
CA ILE A 89 4.89 9.21 1.44
C ILE A 89 4.07 8.42 0.41
N PHE A 90 4.61 7.28 0.00
CA PHE A 90 3.95 6.32 -0.87
C PHE A 90 3.83 4.97 -0.18
N LEU A 91 2.61 4.52 0.05
CA LEU A 91 2.31 3.24 0.68
C LEU A 91 1.91 2.21 -0.37
N ASP A 92 2.52 1.03 -0.33
CA ASP A 92 2.15 -0.09 -1.18
C ASP A 92 1.34 -1.10 -0.37
N GLY A 93 0.17 -1.44 -0.87
CA GLY A 93 -0.77 -2.30 -0.16
C GLY A 93 -1.83 -2.90 -1.07
N GLU A 94 -2.75 -3.61 -0.43
CA GLU A 94 -3.87 -4.30 -1.06
C GLU A 94 -5.21 -3.75 -0.53
N LEU A 95 -6.14 -3.39 -1.42
CA LEU A 95 -7.52 -3.17 -1.05
C LEU A 95 -8.22 -4.54 -0.98
N TRP A 96 -8.59 -4.95 0.24
CA TRP A 96 -9.00 -6.31 0.55
C TRP A 96 -10.29 -6.35 1.38
N MET A 97 -11.09 -7.40 1.19
CA MET A 97 -12.42 -7.56 1.82
C MET A 97 -12.57 -8.90 2.56
N GLY A 98 -11.46 -9.62 2.77
CA GLY A 98 -11.47 -10.98 3.28
C GLY A 98 -11.15 -12.02 2.22
N ARG A 99 -10.90 -13.25 2.65
CA ARG A 99 -10.60 -14.39 1.77
C ARG A 99 -11.77 -14.65 0.82
N GLN A 100 -11.47 -15.05 -0.41
CA GLN A 100 -12.46 -15.44 -1.44
C GLN A 100 -13.44 -14.32 -1.85
N THR A 101 -13.13 -13.05 -1.57
CA THR A 101 -13.98 -11.88 -1.91
C THR A 101 -13.46 -11.04 -3.07
N PHE A 102 -12.42 -11.48 -3.79
CA PHE A 102 -11.78 -10.70 -4.86
C PHE A 102 -12.77 -10.13 -5.88
N SER A 103 -13.70 -10.93 -6.38
CA SER A 103 -14.69 -10.47 -7.37
C SER A 103 -15.60 -9.36 -6.83
N GLU A 104 -16.01 -9.45 -5.56
CA GLU A 104 -16.81 -8.42 -4.89
C GLU A 104 -15.99 -7.14 -4.71
N ALA A 105 -14.76 -7.25 -4.18
CA ALA A 105 -13.84 -6.13 -3.99
C ALA A 105 -13.56 -5.40 -5.31
N ALA A 106 -13.16 -6.14 -6.36
CA ALA A 106 -12.92 -5.58 -7.67
C ALA A 106 -14.18 -4.92 -8.26
N GLY A 107 -15.36 -5.48 -8.00
CA GLY A 107 -16.65 -4.89 -8.37
C GLY A 107 -16.93 -3.55 -7.69
N ILE A 108 -16.67 -3.43 -6.40
CA ILE A 108 -16.83 -2.19 -5.63
C ILE A 108 -15.84 -1.12 -6.12
N LEU A 109 -14.57 -1.48 -6.27
CA LEU A 109 -13.48 -0.54 -6.62
C LEU A 109 -13.60 0.03 -8.03
N ARG A 110 -14.20 -0.72 -8.98
CA ARG A 110 -14.51 -0.21 -10.32
C ARG A 110 -15.68 0.78 -10.34
N ARG A 111 -16.61 0.69 -9.38
CA ARG A 111 -17.84 1.50 -9.35
C ARG A 111 -17.62 2.79 -8.57
N GLN A 112 -17.46 3.90 -9.28
CA GLN A 112 -17.25 5.22 -8.66
C GLN A 112 -18.38 5.69 -7.71
N ARG A 113 -19.59 5.13 -7.83
CA ARG A 113 -20.75 5.51 -7.01
C ARG A 113 -21.01 4.58 -5.81
N CYS A 114 -20.25 3.50 -5.64
CA CYS A 114 -20.53 2.50 -4.60
C CYS A 114 -19.91 2.88 -3.24
N GLN A 115 -20.28 4.06 -2.72
CA GLN A 115 -19.71 4.62 -1.48
C GLN A 115 -19.94 3.72 -0.26
N GLN A 116 -21.12 3.08 -0.17
CA GLN A 116 -21.45 2.15 0.92
C GLN A 116 -20.62 0.86 0.88
N GLY A 117 -20.18 0.41 -0.31
CA GLY A 117 -19.37 -0.81 -0.45
C GLY A 117 -17.99 -0.69 0.20
N TRP A 118 -17.44 0.52 0.27
CA TRP A 118 -16.15 0.80 0.89
C TRP A 118 -16.13 0.50 2.40
N ALA A 119 -17.29 0.48 3.07
CA ALA A 119 -17.38 0.10 4.49
C ALA A 119 -17.00 -1.37 4.76
N LYS A 120 -16.84 -2.19 3.71
CA LYS A 120 -16.33 -3.57 3.81
C LYS A 120 -14.86 -3.69 3.40
N VAL A 121 -14.30 -2.68 2.75
CA VAL A 121 -12.93 -2.69 2.23
C VAL A 121 -11.97 -2.30 3.34
N GLN A 122 -10.82 -2.93 3.39
CA GLN A 122 -9.67 -2.51 4.18
C GLN A 122 -8.48 -2.28 3.26
N TYR A 123 -7.61 -1.33 3.61
CA TYR A 123 -6.35 -1.13 2.95
C TYR A 123 -5.23 -1.75 3.79
N HIS A 124 -4.73 -2.88 3.31
CA HIS A 124 -3.68 -3.69 3.94
C HIS A 124 -2.31 -3.27 3.39
N ILE A 125 -1.57 -2.50 4.17
CA ILE A 125 -0.29 -1.91 3.76
C ILE A 125 0.84 -2.82 4.19
N TYR A 126 1.76 -3.14 3.28
CA TYR A 126 2.86 -4.07 3.56
C TYR A 126 4.25 -3.54 3.22
N ASP A 127 4.37 -2.39 2.54
CA ASP A 127 5.68 -1.78 2.20
C ASP A 127 5.58 -0.26 2.01
N LEU A 128 6.73 0.41 2.10
CA LEU A 128 6.92 1.84 1.89
C LEU A 128 7.67 2.06 0.58
N ALA A 129 6.99 2.61 -0.41
CA ALA A 129 7.46 2.77 -1.79
C ALA A 129 7.99 4.17 -2.11
N SER A 130 8.23 5.00 -1.08
CA SER A 130 8.71 6.37 -1.26
C SER A 130 10.10 6.38 -1.91
N GLU A 131 10.37 7.37 -2.77
CA GLU A 131 11.67 7.51 -3.44
C GLU A 131 12.83 7.61 -2.44
N GLU A 132 12.60 8.32 -1.35
CA GLU A 132 13.54 8.53 -0.24
C GLU A 132 13.85 7.24 0.53
N THR A 133 12.99 6.22 0.49
CA THR A 133 13.16 4.98 1.27
C THR A 133 13.41 3.76 0.40
N ALA A 134 13.23 3.86 -0.92
CA ALA A 134 13.30 2.71 -1.82
C ALA A 134 14.66 1.98 -1.80
N HIS A 135 15.73 2.69 -1.45
CA HIS A 135 17.08 2.14 -1.38
C HIS A 135 17.38 1.40 -0.07
N LEU A 136 16.56 1.58 0.97
CA LEU A 136 16.72 0.96 2.29
C LEU A 136 16.32 -0.53 2.24
N PRO A 137 16.88 -1.37 3.12
CA PRO A 137 16.41 -2.73 3.38
C PRO A 137 14.91 -2.81 3.69
N TYR A 138 14.26 -3.95 3.39
CA TYR A 138 12.84 -4.13 3.67
C TYR A 138 12.54 -3.98 5.17
N THR A 139 13.38 -4.53 6.04
CA THR A 139 13.19 -4.42 7.50
C THR A 139 13.19 -2.97 7.97
N GLU A 140 14.11 -2.13 7.47
CA GLU A 140 14.14 -0.70 7.79
C GLU A 140 12.91 0.03 7.26
N ARG A 141 12.50 -0.23 6.01
CA ARG A 141 11.25 0.34 5.45
C ARG A 141 10.02 -0.07 6.26
N PHE A 142 9.98 -1.32 6.71
CA PHE A 142 8.86 -1.86 7.48
C PHE A 142 8.79 -1.26 8.89
N GLU A 143 9.93 -1.04 9.55
CA GLU A 143 9.97 -0.33 10.84
C GLU A 143 9.56 1.14 10.69
N ILE A 144 10.00 1.84 9.64
CA ILE A 144 9.51 3.20 9.33
C ILE A 144 8.00 3.17 9.11
N LEU A 145 7.49 2.20 8.35
CA LEU A 145 6.07 2.03 8.09
C LEU A 145 5.26 1.85 9.38
N LYS A 146 5.73 1.00 10.31
CA LYS A 146 5.11 0.84 11.65
C LYS A 146 5.02 2.17 12.39
N HIS A 147 6.10 2.94 12.42
CA HIS A 147 6.14 4.24 13.09
C HIS A 147 5.17 5.25 12.45
N LEU A 148 5.09 5.28 11.11
CA LEU A 148 4.18 6.16 10.38
C LEU A 148 2.70 5.82 10.63
N LEU A 149 2.38 4.54 10.76
CA LEU A 149 1.00 4.07 10.93
C LEU A 149 0.56 4.01 12.40
N ARG A 150 1.48 4.02 13.36
CA ARG A 150 1.17 3.99 14.80
C ARG A 150 0.11 5.01 15.24
N PRO A 151 0.14 6.29 14.81
CA PRO A 151 -0.88 7.28 15.19
C PRO A 151 -2.29 6.99 14.66
N ILE A 152 -2.42 6.13 13.65
CA ILE A 152 -3.70 5.79 13.02
C ILE A 152 -4.45 4.70 13.82
N GLY A 153 -3.79 3.99 14.75
CA GLY A 153 -4.41 2.92 15.54
C GLY A 153 -4.53 1.61 14.74
N VAL A 154 -3.46 1.27 14.04
CA VAL A 154 -3.45 0.07 13.19
C VAL A 154 -3.32 -1.18 14.06
N ARG A 155 -4.29 -2.11 13.93
CA ARG A 155 -4.30 -3.40 14.64
C ARG A 155 -3.15 -4.27 14.14
N GLU A 156 -2.38 -4.88 15.05
CA GLU A 156 -1.50 -6.00 14.72
C GLU A 156 -2.36 -7.13 14.12
N GLY A 157 -2.12 -7.44 12.85
CA GLY A 157 -2.90 -8.42 12.10
C GLY A 157 -2.47 -9.84 12.45
N SER A 158 -2.90 -10.37 13.60
CA SER A 158 -2.62 -11.77 13.98
C SER A 158 -3.83 -12.71 13.97
N ASP A 159 -5.07 -12.23 13.76
CA ASP A 159 -6.22 -13.14 13.64
C ASP A 159 -7.28 -12.62 12.66
N SER A 160 -7.12 -13.00 11.38
CA SER A 160 -8.10 -12.74 10.31
C SER A 160 -9.33 -13.67 10.37
N THR A 161 -9.47 -14.51 11.40
CA THR A 161 -10.50 -15.57 11.45
C THR A 161 -11.73 -15.25 12.30
N ASN A 162 -11.76 -14.16 13.08
CA ASN A 162 -12.94 -13.94 13.93
C ASN A 162 -13.31 -12.46 14.15
N LEU A 163 -14.03 -11.90 13.17
CA LEU A 163 -14.67 -10.58 13.29
C LEU A 163 -15.66 -10.52 14.48
N ALA A 164 -16.21 -11.67 14.91
CA ALA A 164 -17.14 -11.76 16.03
C ALA A 164 -16.44 -11.74 17.41
N SER A 165 -15.28 -12.41 17.57
CA SER A 165 -14.52 -12.34 18.82
C SER A 165 -13.93 -10.95 19.10
N ALA A 166 -13.55 -10.21 18.05
CA ALA A 166 -13.05 -8.84 18.17
C ALA A 166 -14.10 -7.83 18.67
N MET A 167 -15.39 -8.17 18.65
CA MET A 167 -16.46 -7.33 19.21
C MET A 167 -16.84 -7.71 20.65
N ALA A 168 -16.30 -8.82 21.18
CA ALA A 168 -16.66 -9.40 22.47
C ALA A 168 -15.53 -9.41 23.52
N GLY A 169 -14.28 -9.15 23.13
CA GLY A 169 -13.14 -9.11 24.04
C GLY A 169 -12.85 -7.71 24.58
N GLY A 170 -12.80 -7.58 25.90
CA GLY A 170 -12.46 -6.35 26.62
C GLY A 170 -11.09 -5.79 26.27
N LEU A 171 -11.00 -4.46 26.33
CA LEU A 171 -9.86 -3.63 25.97
C LEU A 171 -8.77 -3.70 27.06
N ASP A 172 -7.87 -4.68 27.00
CA ASP A 172 -6.66 -4.67 27.83
C ASP A 172 -5.44 -5.16 27.02
N GLY A 173 -4.78 -4.24 26.31
CA GLY A 173 -3.53 -4.44 25.57
C GLY A 173 -2.89 -3.11 25.17
N PRO A 174 -1.55 -3.01 24.97
CA PRO A 174 -0.79 -1.75 25.00
C PRO A 174 -0.83 -0.94 23.70
N TRP A 175 -2.00 -0.82 23.07
CA TRP A 175 -2.21 -0.05 21.85
C TRP A 175 -3.43 0.87 22.04
N MET A 176 -3.27 2.15 21.73
CA MET A 176 -4.38 3.12 21.81
C MET A 176 -5.46 2.74 20.79
N ASP A 177 -6.72 2.76 21.22
CA ASP A 177 -7.87 2.66 20.32
C ASP A 177 -7.75 3.69 19.18
N PRO A 178 -8.15 3.36 17.94
CA PRO A 178 -8.16 4.31 16.84
C PRO A 178 -8.93 5.57 17.25
N LEU A 179 -8.32 6.74 17.07
CA LEU A 179 -8.93 8.03 17.45
C LEU A 179 -10.29 8.25 16.75
N HIS A 180 -10.48 7.66 15.57
CA HIS A 180 -11.77 7.64 14.87
C HIS A 180 -12.14 6.21 14.46
N ARG A 181 -13.44 5.87 14.58
CA ARG A 181 -13.99 4.55 14.22
C ARG A 181 -13.65 4.11 12.79
N GLU A 182 -13.46 5.07 11.89
CA GLU A 182 -13.22 4.84 10.46
C GLU A 182 -11.76 4.49 10.16
N ASP A 183 -10.84 4.82 11.06
CA ASP A 183 -9.40 4.53 10.91
C ASP A 183 -9.12 3.01 10.93
N ARG A 184 -10.08 2.19 11.40
CA ARG A 184 -10.08 0.71 11.36
C ARG A 184 -9.93 0.10 9.95
N HIS A 185 -10.14 0.91 8.92
CA HIS A 185 -10.02 0.50 7.52
C HIS A 185 -8.58 0.53 7.02
N ILE A 186 -7.65 1.11 7.79
CA ILE A 186 -6.22 1.10 7.51
C ILE A 186 -5.55 0.01 8.35
N VAL A 187 -4.92 -0.96 7.69
CA VAL A 187 -4.34 -2.16 8.32
C VAL A 187 -2.89 -2.31 7.91
N LEU A 188 -2.01 -2.63 8.85
CA LEU A 188 -0.62 -3.00 8.60
C LEU A 188 -0.61 -4.50 8.44
N HIS A 189 -0.22 -4.96 7.25
CA HIS A 189 -0.15 -6.35 6.91
C HIS A 189 1.22 -6.91 7.27
N GLU A 190 1.31 -7.45 8.47
CA GLU A 190 2.56 -7.93 9.04
C GLU A 190 2.96 -9.32 8.53
N PRO A 191 4.27 -9.58 8.39
CA PRO A 191 4.77 -10.94 8.37
C PRO A 191 4.40 -11.66 9.67
N PHE A 192 3.87 -12.88 9.58
CA PHE A 192 3.49 -13.69 10.74
C PHE A 192 4.65 -14.56 11.26
N CYS A 193 5.69 -14.77 10.47
CA CYS A 193 6.93 -15.42 10.94
C CYS A 193 8.16 -15.00 10.13
N THR A 194 9.33 -15.26 10.71
CA THR A 194 10.61 -15.33 10.00
C THR A 194 10.96 -16.79 9.78
N LEU A 195 11.37 -17.15 8.57
CA LEU A 195 11.74 -18.52 8.23
C LEU A 195 13.12 -18.85 8.81
N ASP A 196 13.26 -20.05 9.36
CA ASP A 196 14.53 -20.65 9.77
C ASP A 196 14.99 -21.70 8.75
N ALA A 197 16.15 -22.34 9.00
CA ALA A 197 16.71 -23.37 8.13
C ALA A 197 15.82 -24.62 7.99
N ASP A 198 14.98 -24.89 8.99
CA ASP A 198 14.12 -26.08 9.07
C ASP A 198 12.68 -25.81 8.58
N SER A 199 12.37 -24.55 8.23
CA SER A 199 11.03 -24.12 7.82
C SER A 199 10.60 -24.75 6.50
N ASP A 200 9.58 -25.61 6.54
CA ASP A 200 8.94 -26.16 5.34
C ASP A 200 7.90 -25.20 4.76
N ILE A 201 8.33 -24.36 3.83
CA ILE A 201 7.50 -23.40 3.10
C ILE A 201 6.33 -24.09 2.39
N THR A 202 6.50 -25.32 1.92
CA THR A 202 5.43 -26.06 1.23
C THR A 202 4.31 -26.36 2.21
N SER A 203 4.64 -26.91 3.37
CA SER A 203 3.68 -27.21 4.43
C SER A 203 2.99 -25.95 4.96
N ILE A 204 3.74 -24.86 5.18
CA ILE A 204 3.17 -23.57 5.61
C ILE A 204 2.20 -23.03 4.55
N CYS A 205 2.57 -23.09 3.27
CA CYS A 205 1.73 -22.65 2.16
C CYS A 205 0.46 -23.50 2.04
N GLU A 206 0.58 -24.83 2.15
CA GLU A 206 -0.56 -25.75 2.16
C GLU A 206 -1.51 -25.48 3.33
N GLY A 207 -0.97 -25.20 4.52
CA GLY A 207 -1.76 -24.79 5.69
C GLY A 207 -2.52 -23.49 5.45
N MET A 208 -1.86 -22.48 4.88
CA MET A 208 -2.49 -21.20 4.52
C MET A 208 -3.62 -21.39 3.52
N VAL A 209 -3.40 -22.18 2.47
CA VAL A 209 -4.42 -22.47 1.46
C VAL A 209 -5.56 -23.30 2.03
N LYS A 210 -5.28 -24.26 2.92
CA LYS A 210 -6.31 -25.04 3.62
C LYS A 210 -7.19 -24.17 4.50
N ALA A 211 -6.65 -23.10 5.09
CA ALA A 211 -7.40 -22.11 5.84
C ALA A 211 -8.18 -21.13 4.93
N GLY A 212 -8.09 -21.28 3.60
CA GLY A 212 -8.77 -20.44 2.62
C GLY A 212 -7.99 -19.21 2.16
N GLY A 213 -6.72 -19.08 2.59
CA GLY A 213 -5.81 -18.05 2.07
C GLY A 213 -5.34 -18.39 0.66
N GLU A 214 -4.71 -17.42 -0.01
CA GLU A 214 -4.26 -17.57 -1.40
C GLU A 214 -2.85 -18.17 -1.50
N GLY A 215 -2.03 -17.97 -0.47
CA GLY A 215 -0.64 -18.44 -0.43
C GLY A 215 0.22 -17.57 0.47
N LEU A 216 1.52 -17.54 0.19
CA LEU A 216 2.52 -16.81 0.96
C LEU A 216 3.25 -15.77 0.11
N ILE A 217 3.65 -14.71 0.78
CA ILE A 217 4.63 -13.74 0.29
C ILE A 217 5.86 -13.84 1.19
N LEU A 218 7.01 -14.08 0.57
CA LEU A 218 8.32 -14.11 1.20
C LEU A 218 9.07 -12.84 0.84
N ARG A 219 9.64 -12.14 1.82
CA ARG A 219 10.42 -10.92 1.62
C ARG A 219 11.81 -11.09 2.20
N ASP A 220 12.82 -10.78 1.39
CA ASP A 220 14.19 -10.69 1.85
C ASP A 220 14.32 -9.50 2.81
N PRO A 221 14.83 -9.68 4.04
CA PRO A 221 15.03 -8.57 4.97
C PRO A 221 15.89 -7.44 4.39
N GLN A 222 16.86 -7.78 3.53
CA GLN A 222 17.75 -6.84 2.85
C GLN A 222 17.21 -6.37 1.49
N GLY A 223 16.06 -6.89 1.06
CA GLY A 223 15.44 -6.59 -0.22
C GLY A 223 15.08 -5.11 -0.38
N LYS A 224 15.62 -4.46 -1.40
CA LYS A 224 15.31 -3.06 -1.75
C LYS A 224 13.97 -2.95 -2.49
N TYR A 225 13.36 -1.77 -2.44
CA TYR A 225 12.17 -1.51 -3.26
C TYR A 225 12.60 -1.18 -4.70
N HIS A 226 12.00 -1.85 -5.67
CA HIS A 226 12.36 -1.73 -7.08
C HIS A 226 11.18 -1.22 -7.91
N PRO A 227 10.98 0.11 -8.00
CA PRO A 227 9.86 0.69 -8.71
C PRO A 227 9.93 0.34 -10.20
N GLY A 228 8.94 -0.41 -10.70
CA GLY A 228 8.72 -0.58 -12.15
C GLY A 228 9.77 -1.42 -12.89
N LYS A 229 10.66 -2.11 -12.16
CA LYS A 229 11.65 -3.03 -12.75
C LYS A 229 11.11 -4.47 -12.86
N ALA A 230 11.77 -5.28 -13.67
CA ALA A 230 11.49 -6.71 -13.80
C ALA A 230 11.51 -7.41 -12.44
N LYS A 231 10.78 -8.53 -12.33
CA LYS A 231 10.72 -9.38 -11.12
C LYS A 231 12.13 -9.61 -10.57
N SER A 232 12.40 -9.13 -9.35
CA SER A 232 13.67 -9.32 -8.68
C SER A 232 13.54 -10.43 -7.65
N ARG A 233 14.27 -11.53 -7.88
CA ARG A 233 14.28 -12.69 -6.98
C ARG A 233 14.91 -12.39 -5.63
N ASP A 234 15.76 -11.37 -5.58
CA ASP A 234 16.54 -11.00 -4.40
C ASP A 234 15.79 -9.98 -3.51
N SER A 235 14.47 -9.87 -3.68
CA SER A 235 13.66 -8.89 -2.94
C SER A 235 12.36 -9.49 -2.42
N GLN A 236 11.55 -10.11 -3.29
CA GLN A 236 10.27 -10.67 -2.90
C GLN A 236 9.87 -11.85 -3.79
N SER A 237 9.41 -12.92 -3.14
CA SER A 237 8.89 -14.11 -3.81
C SER A 237 7.47 -14.44 -3.35
N GLU A 238 6.68 -15.07 -4.21
CA GLU A 238 5.34 -15.58 -3.91
C GLU A 238 5.33 -17.12 -3.99
N ALA A 239 4.69 -17.76 -3.02
CA ALA A 239 4.43 -19.20 -3.02
C ALA A 239 2.91 -19.42 -3.04
N THR A 240 2.44 -20.14 -4.05
CA THR A 240 1.03 -20.51 -4.28
C THR A 240 1.00 -21.99 -4.64
N ARG A 241 -0.20 -22.60 -4.66
CA ARG A 241 -0.36 -23.94 -5.25
C ARG A 241 0.15 -24.02 -6.69
#